data_AF-A0A3D4WUP5-F1
#
_entry.id   AF-A0A3D4WUP5-F1
#
_cell.length_a   1.000
_cell.length_b   1.000
_cell.length_c   1.000
_cell.angle_alpha   90.00
_cell.angle_beta   90.00
_cell.angle_gamma   90.00
#
_symmetry.space_group_name_H-M   'P 1'
#
loop_
_entity.id
_entity.type
_entity.pdbx_description
1 polymer ?
#
loop_
_entity_poly.entity_id
_entity_poly.type
_entity_poly.pdbx_seq_one_letter_code
_entity_poly.pdbx_strand_id
1 'polypeptide(L)'
;MGDWMTVTITGNIDPADAPAARAFINIGEDWNKFHCLAYYGPSLCGLGPWMPPDGGQINAIGNLSERNYTTKHVADALRQLVAIAPSLTLKVHCGGPYESKQCTATVTAWRGNVTVGPPEVQTVGDRLETLATMRLSRIMFGDPDDEPAQLKSPDCPACGHPPKLLVSSAQAFCGNDECNAFCWNPSETPGHQRAHQTHTTLTDTPTPTTEQ
;
A
#
# COMPACT_ATOMS: atom_id res chain seq x y z
N MET A 1 -22.75 -1.15 -12.69
CA MET A 1 -21.53 -1.15 -11.83
C MET A 1 -21.61 -2.40 -10.97
N GLY A 2 -20.52 -3.14 -10.78
CA GLY A 2 -20.57 -4.40 -10.02
C GLY A 2 -20.49 -4.19 -8.51
N ASP A 3 -20.86 -5.23 -7.75
CA ASP A 3 -21.12 -5.12 -6.31
C ASP A 3 -19.86 -5.36 -5.51
N TRP A 4 -19.32 -4.32 -4.87
CA TRP A 4 -18.28 -4.50 -3.86
C TRP A 4 -18.89 -5.02 -2.57
N MET A 5 -18.18 -5.93 -1.91
CA MET A 5 -18.55 -6.46 -0.60
C MET A 5 -17.53 -6.01 0.44
N THR A 6 -18.00 -5.26 1.43
CA THR A 6 -17.23 -4.90 2.62
C THR A 6 -17.20 -6.06 3.59
N VAL A 7 -16.06 -6.33 4.20
CA VAL A 7 -15.92 -7.35 5.23
C VAL A 7 -15.21 -6.83 6.47
N THR A 8 -15.56 -7.40 7.61
CA THR A 8 -14.79 -7.30 8.86
C THR A 8 -14.27 -8.70 9.19
N ILE A 9 -12.95 -8.82 9.33
CA ILE A 9 -12.23 -10.05 9.63
C ILE A 9 -11.69 -9.98 11.05
N THR A 10 -12.05 -10.95 11.89
CA THR A 10 -11.48 -11.11 13.23
C THR A 10 -11.03 -12.54 13.45
N GLY A 11 -9.95 -12.74 14.21
CA GLY A 11 -9.45 -14.09 14.43
C GLY A 11 -8.11 -14.17 15.13
N ASN A 12 -7.51 -15.35 15.04
CA ASN A 12 -6.17 -15.65 15.50
C ASN A 12 -5.55 -16.74 14.61
N ILE A 13 -4.23 -16.73 14.48
CA ILE A 13 -3.45 -17.78 13.81
C ILE A 13 -2.22 -18.12 14.65
N ASP A 14 -1.80 -19.39 14.66
CA ASP A 14 -0.55 -19.79 15.29
C ASP A 14 0.66 -19.27 14.48
N PRO A 15 1.73 -18.79 15.13
CA PRO A 15 2.97 -18.38 14.45
C PRO A 15 3.52 -19.44 13.46
N ALA A 16 3.34 -20.73 13.72
CA ALA A 16 3.82 -21.80 12.85
C ALA A 16 3.14 -21.82 11.46
N ASP A 17 1.86 -21.42 11.40
CA ASP A 17 1.07 -21.43 10.16
C ASP A 17 1.10 -20.07 9.44
N ALA A 18 1.46 -18.99 10.14
CA ALA A 18 1.42 -17.62 9.62
C ALA A 18 2.19 -17.42 8.31
N PRO A 19 3.42 -17.96 8.12
CA PRO A 19 4.15 -17.78 6.86
C PRO A 19 3.41 -18.37 5.65
N ALA A 20 2.85 -19.58 5.78
CA ALA A 20 2.14 -20.26 4.70
C ALA A 20 0.81 -19.57 4.38
N ALA A 21 0.08 -19.14 5.41
CA ALA A 21 -1.14 -18.35 5.26
C ALA A 21 -0.87 -17.00 4.55
N ARG A 22 0.23 -16.32 4.90
CA ARG A 22 0.64 -15.07 4.25
C ARG A 22 0.99 -15.27 2.78
N ALA A 23 1.69 -16.34 2.43
CA ALA A 23 2.00 -16.67 1.05
C ALA A 23 0.75 -16.96 0.21
N PHE A 24 -0.30 -17.52 0.81
CA PHE A 24 -1.59 -17.71 0.15
C PHE A 24 -2.29 -16.36 -0.12
N ILE A 25 -2.31 -15.46 0.87
CA ILE A 25 -2.98 -14.15 0.75
C ILE A 25 -2.22 -13.18 -0.16
N ASN A 26 -0.89 -13.14 -0.07
CA ASN A 26 -0.07 -12.25 -0.88
C ASN A 26 0.36 -12.95 -2.17
N ILE A 27 -0.47 -12.80 -3.20
CA ILE A 27 -0.28 -13.47 -4.50
C ILE A 27 0.79 -12.81 -5.37
N GLY A 28 1.24 -11.60 -5.04
CA GLY A 28 2.12 -10.81 -5.90
C GLY A 28 1.52 -10.57 -7.28
N GLU A 29 2.24 -10.95 -8.33
CA GLU A 29 1.80 -10.84 -9.74
C GLU A 29 1.17 -12.15 -10.28
N ASP A 30 0.96 -13.16 -9.43
CA ASP A 30 0.38 -14.45 -9.85
C ASP A 30 -1.15 -14.39 -9.88
N TRP A 31 -1.69 -13.82 -10.97
CA TRP A 31 -3.12 -13.65 -11.18
C TRP A 31 -3.91 -14.98 -11.24
N ASN A 32 -3.24 -16.12 -11.48
CA ASN A 32 -3.90 -17.43 -11.44
C ASN A 32 -4.29 -17.85 -10.01
N LYS A 33 -3.65 -17.24 -9.01
CA LYS A 33 -3.98 -17.42 -7.58
C LYS A 33 -4.93 -16.36 -7.06
N PHE A 34 -5.46 -15.48 -7.91
CA PHE A 34 -6.35 -14.41 -7.48
C PHE A 34 -7.64 -14.98 -6.86
N HIS A 35 -7.97 -14.51 -5.66
CA HIS A 35 -9.19 -14.88 -4.93
C HIS A 35 -9.71 -13.68 -4.14
N CYS A 36 -10.92 -13.78 -3.58
CA CYS A 36 -11.61 -12.64 -2.96
C CYS A 36 -10.92 -12.04 -1.72
N LEU A 37 -10.08 -12.81 -1.03
CA LEU A 37 -9.31 -12.41 0.15
C LEU A 37 -7.86 -12.03 -0.18
N ALA A 38 -7.46 -12.09 -1.45
CA ALA A 38 -6.10 -11.84 -1.87
C ALA A 38 -5.72 -10.37 -1.67
N TYR A 39 -4.46 -10.15 -1.34
CA TYR A 39 -3.83 -8.85 -1.31
C TYR A 39 -2.98 -8.66 -2.57
N TYR A 40 -3.27 -7.62 -3.34
CA TYR A 40 -2.47 -7.20 -4.50
C TYR A 40 -2.17 -5.70 -4.40
N GLY A 41 -1.18 -5.34 -3.59
CA GLY A 41 -0.70 -3.96 -3.48
C GLY A 41 -1.66 -2.99 -2.75
N PRO A 42 -1.25 -1.71 -2.62
CA PRO A 42 -1.98 -0.73 -1.84
C PRO A 42 -3.36 -0.43 -2.46
N SER A 43 -4.40 -0.53 -1.63
CA SER A 43 -5.77 -0.15 -1.99
C SER A 43 -6.35 0.68 -0.87
N LEU A 44 -7.03 1.78 -1.22
CA LEU A 44 -7.66 2.68 -0.24
C LEU A 44 -8.68 1.92 0.61
N CYS A 45 -9.54 1.15 -0.05
CA CYS A 45 -10.63 0.42 0.59
C CYS A 45 -10.42 -1.10 0.63
N GLY A 46 -9.42 -1.67 -0.03
CA GLY A 46 -9.16 -3.12 0.00
C GLY A 46 -8.72 -3.65 1.37
N LEU A 47 -8.64 -4.98 1.54
CA LEU A 47 -8.24 -5.58 2.82
C LEU A 47 -6.81 -5.25 3.26
N GLY A 48 -5.91 -4.92 2.33
CA GLY A 48 -4.48 -4.75 2.63
C GLY A 48 -3.82 -6.07 3.06
N PRO A 49 -2.56 -6.02 3.53
CA PRO A 49 -1.90 -7.18 4.14
C PRO A 49 -2.49 -7.42 5.53
N TRP A 50 -3.54 -8.24 5.61
CA TRP A 50 -4.33 -8.40 6.83
C TRP A 50 -3.86 -9.54 7.76
N MET A 51 -2.92 -10.37 7.31
CA MET A 51 -2.37 -11.48 8.07
C MET A 51 -1.09 -11.04 8.81
N PRO A 52 -1.02 -11.13 10.15
CA PRO A 52 0.16 -10.76 10.93
C PRO A 52 1.41 -11.56 10.52
N PRO A 53 2.60 -10.93 10.45
CA PRO A 53 3.83 -11.59 10.01
C PRO A 53 4.24 -12.77 10.91
N ASP A 54 4.05 -12.62 12.22
CA ASP A 54 4.50 -13.56 13.25
C ASP A 54 3.33 -14.33 13.89
N GLY A 55 2.16 -14.32 13.24
CA GLY A 55 0.91 -14.85 13.78
C GLY A 55 0.28 -13.99 14.87
N GLY A 56 -0.67 -14.56 15.60
CA GLY A 56 -1.44 -13.85 16.64
C GLY A 56 -2.76 -13.28 16.14
N GLN A 57 -3.21 -12.18 16.77
CA GLN A 57 -4.55 -11.65 16.59
C GLN A 57 -4.73 -10.98 15.22
N ILE A 58 -5.82 -11.34 14.56
CA ILE A 58 -6.22 -10.78 13.27
C ILE A 58 -7.38 -9.81 13.51
N ASN A 59 -7.25 -8.59 13.02
CA ASN A 59 -8.31 -7.60 12.97
C ASN A 59 -8.15 -6.75 11.71
N ALA A 60 -9.00 -6.99 10.72
CA ALA A 60 -8.92 -6.31 9.43
C ALA A 60 -10.29 -5.93 8.89
N ILE A 61 -10.32 -4.82 8.17
CA ILE A 61 -11.52 -4.26 7.58
C ILE A 61 -11.17 -3.78 6.17
N GLY A 62 -12.05 -4.08 5.22
CA GLY A 62 -11.87 -3.68 3.83
C GLY A 62 -12.88 -4.32 2.89
N ASN A 63 -12.82 -3.91 1.64
CA ASN A 63 -13.52 -4.53 0.54
C ASN A 63 -12.75 -5.77 0.07
N LEU A 64 -13.50 -6.76 -0.43
CA LEU A 64 -12.93 -7.89 -1.17
C LEU A 64 -12.20 -7.40 -2.42
N SER A 65 -11.33 -8.24 -2.97
CA SER A 65 -10.40 -7.88 -4.05
C SER A 65 -11.07 -7.48 -5.37
N GLU A 66 -12.34 -7.84 -5.60
CA GLU A 66 -13.09 -7.52 -6.82
C GLU A 66 -14.61 -7.46 -6.56
N ARG A 67 -15.35 -7.08 -7.60
CA ARG A 67 -16.81 -6.96 -7.60
C ARG A 67 -17.50 -8.31 -7.76
N ASN A 68 -18.76 -8.38 -7.36
CA ASN A 68 -19.67 -9.52 -7.50
C ASN A 68 -19.23 -10.78 -6.73
N TYR A 69 -18.33 -10.64 -5.76
CA TYR A 69 -18.07 -11.71 -4.80
C TYR A 69 -19.27 -11.92 -3.87
N THR A 70 -19.36 -13.13 -3.35
CA THR A 70 -20.45 -13.57 -2.49
C THR A 70 -19.85 -14.30 -1.29
N THR A 71 -20.69 -14.57 -0.28
CA THR A 71 -20.31 -15.34 0.91
C THR A 71 -19.77 -16.74 0.55
N LYS A 72 -20.21 -17.32 -0.57
CA LYS A 72 -19.68 -18.58 -1.10
C LYS A 72 -18.22 -18.44 -1.50
N HIS A 73 -17.85 -17.38 -2.22
CA HIS A 73 -16.46 -17.14 -2.63
C HIS A 73 -15.54 -16.97 -1.41
N VAL A 74 -16.02 -16.25 -0.38
CA VAL A 74 -15.31 -16.12 0.90
C VAL A 74 -15.11 -17.48 1.57
N ALA A 75 -16.16 -18.31 1.63
CA ALA A 75 -16.05 -19.65 2.19
C ALA A 75 -15.11 -20.55 1.38
N ASP A 76 -15.14 -20.49 0.06
CA ASP A 76 -14.26 -21.27 -0.82
C ASP A 76 -12.79 -20.88 -0.63
N ALA A 77 -12.49 -19.57 -0.54
CA ALA A 77 -11.16 -19.06 -0.24
C ALA A 77 -10.69 -19.49 1.17
N LEU A 78 -11.56 -19.41 2.18
CA LEU A 78 -11.22 -19.87 3.53
C LEU A 78 -10.98 -21.38 3.59
N ARG A 79 -11.70 -22.21 2.83
CA ARG A 79 -11.44 -23.65 2.79
C ARG A 79 -10.05 -23.98 2.28
N GLN A 80 -9.59 -23.26 1.25
CA GLN A 80 -8.22 -23.39 0.76
C GLN A 80 -7.22 -22.92 1.82
N LEU A 81 -7.49 -21.78 2.47
CA LEU A 81 -6.61 -21.23 3.48
C LEU A 81 -6.47 -22.14 4.72
N VAL A 82 -7.56 -22.69 5.26
CA VAL A 82 -7.50 -23.59 6.44
C VAL A 82 -6.86 -24.95 6.13
N ALA A 83 -6.84 -25.36 4.86
CA ALA A 83 -6.08 -26.55 4.45
C ALA A 83 -4.57 -26.33 4.53
N ILE A 84 -4.12 -25.08 4.36
CA ILE A 84 -2.71 -24.66 4.45
C ILE A 84 -2.34 -24.30 5.89
N ALA A 85 -3.26 -23.66 6.62
CA ALA A 85 -3.08 -23.17 7.98
C ALA A 85 -4.20 -23.68 8.91
N PRO A 86 -4.11 -24.94 9.39
CA PRO A 86 -5.18 -25.55 10.17
C PRO A 86 -5.44 -24.91 11.55
N SER A 87 -4.45 -24.19 12.10
CA SER A 87 -4.62 -23.42 13.34
C SER A 87 -5.49 -22.17 13.16
N LEU A 88 -5.74 -21.75 11.91
CA LEU A 88 -6.45 -20.52 11.61
C LEU A 88 -7.86 -20.57 12.20
N THR A 89 -8.14 -19.53 12.97
CA THR A 89 -9.39 -19.33 13.66
C THR A 89 -9.93 -17.98 13.28
N LEU A 90 -11.03 -17.92 12.54
CA LEU A 90 -11.42 -16.68 11.87
C LEU A 90 -12.92 -16.54 11.67
N LYS A 91 -13.42 -15.31 11.79
CA LYS A 91 -14.78 -14.91 11.43
C LYS A 91 -14.69 -13.78 10.40
N VAL A 92 -15.33 -13.98 9.25
CA VAL A 92 -15.53 -12.95 8.22
C VAL A 92 -16.99 -12.55 8.23
N HIS A 93 -17.27 -11.37 8.76
CA HIS A 93 -18.59 -10.76 8.66
C HIS A 93 -18.72 -10.11 7.29
N CYS A 94 -19.69 -10.56 6.50
CA CYS A 94 -19.87 -10.15 5.11
C CYS A 94 -20.99 -9.11 5.00
N GLY A 95 -20.67 -7.96 4.43
CA GLY A 95 -21.64 -6.92 4.11
C GLY A 95 -22.62 -7.32 3.01
N GLY A 96 -23.62 -6.47 2.80
CA GLY A 96 -24.57 -6.60 1.71
C GLY A 96 -24.03 -6.11 0.37
N PRO A 97 -24.84 -6.15 -0.68
CA PRO A 97 -24.46 -5.63 -2.00
C PRO A 97 -24.21 -4.11 -1.94
N TYR A 98 -23.46 -3.60 -2.91
CA TYR A 98 -23.12 -2.18 -3.05
C TYR A 98 -22.46 -1.56 -1.81
N GLU A 99 -21.49 -2.25 -1.21
CA GLU A 99 -20.78 -1.81 0.01
C GLU A 99 -21.70 -1.58 1.21
N SER A 100 -22.90 -2.19 1.20
CA SER A 100 -23.82 -2.10 2.32
C SER A 100 -23.15 -2.62 3.59
N LYS A 101 -23.11 -1.76 4.61
CA LYS A 101 -22.58 -2.09 5.92
C LYS A 101 -23.46 -3.09 6.68
N GLN A 102 -24.67 -3.41 6.21
CA GLN A 102 -25.50 -4.42 6.85
C GLN A 102 -24.84 -5.79 6.70
N CYS A 103 -24.56 -6.46 7.81
CA CYS A 103 -24.06 -7.83 7.79
C CYS A 103 -25.16 -8.77 7.28
N THR A 104 -24.84 -9.55 6.26
CA THR A 104 -25.77 -10.51 5.65
C THR A 104 -25.45 -11.95 6.01
N ALA A 105 -24.20 -12.24 6.37
CA ALA A 105 -23.75 -13.56 6.80
C ALA A 105 -22.41 -13.47 7.52
N THR A 106 -22.09 -14.51 8.30
CA THR A 106 -20.76 -14.70 8.89
C THR A 106 -20.17 -16.00 8.37
N VAL A 107 -18.97 -15.94 7.81
CA VAL A 107 -18.20 -17.14 7.44
C VAL A 107 -17.19 -17.43 8.54
N THR A 108 -17.29 -18.61 9.16
CA THR A 108 -16.44 -19.01 10.27
C THR A 108 -15.49 -20.12 9.83
N ALA A 109 -14.20 -19.92 10.09
CA ALA A 109 -13.15 -20.92 10.01
C ALA A 109 -12.74 -21.32 11.43
N TRP A 110 -12.90 -22.60 11.79
CA TRP A 110 -12.53 -23.13 13.10
C TRP A 110 -12.11 -24.60 12.98
N ARG A 111 -10.90 -24.92 13.48
CA ARG A 111 -10.35 -26.30 13.48
C ARG A 111 -10.45 -26.97 12.10
N GLY A 112 -9.93 -26.31 11.06
CA GLY A 112 -9.93 -26.83 9.69
C GLY A 112 -11.31 -26.89 9.01
N ASN A 113 -12.40 -26.47 9.67
CA ASN A 113 -13.74 -26.46 9.10
C ASN A 113 -14.20 -25.05 8.77
N VAL A 114 -14.95 -24.91 7.67
CA VAL A 114 -15.51 -23.63 7.23
C VAL A 114 -17.02 -23.74 7.10
N THR A 115 -17.75 -22.88 7.80
CA THR A 115 -19.21 -22.82 7.80
C THR A 115 -19.70 -21.42 7.43
N VAL A 116 -20.79 -21.34 6.68
CA VAL A 116 -21.51 -20.08 6.43
C VAL A 116 -22.73 -20.06 7.34
N GLY A 117 -22.77 -19.10 8.25
CA GLY A 117 -23.86 -18.92 9.21
C GLY A 117 -24.66 -17.63 8.96
N PRO A 118 -25.72 -17.41 9.75
CA PRO A 118 -26.44 -16.14 9.78
C PRO A 118 -25.51 -14.97 10.20
N PRO A 119 -25.93 -13.72 10.00
CA PRO A 119 -25.17 -12.57 10.48
C PRO A 119 -25.05 -12.60 12.01
N GLU A 120 -23.84 -12.42 12.52
CA GLU A 120 -23.57 -12.38 13.98
C GLU A 120 -23.39 -10.96 14.51
N VAL A 121 -23.16 -9.99 13.62
CA VAL A 121 -23.06 -8.56 13.90
C VAL A 121 -24.11 -7.83 13.07
N GLN A 122 -24.53 -6.63 13.48
CA GLN A 122 -25.47 -5.83 12.68
C GLN A 122 -24.76 -5.12 11.52
N THR A 123 -23.57 -4.56 11.80
CA THR A 123 -22.80 -3.76 10.87
C THR A 123 -21.42 -4.35 10.60
N VAL A 124 -20.90 -4.11 9.41
CA VAL A 124 -19.51 -4.39 8.99
C VAL A 124 -18.85 -3.10 8.55
N GLY A 125 -17.52 -3.09 8.50
CA GLY A 125 -16.79 -1.93 8.01
C GLY A 125 -16.82 -0.72 8.95
N ASP A 126 -17.13 -0.92 10.23
CA ASP A 126 -17.01 0.14 11.23
C ASP A 126 -15.57 0.65 11.22
N ARG A 127 -15.38 1.95 10.98
CA ARG A 127 -14.07 2.63 10.78
C ARG A 127 -13.41 2.44 9.40
N LEU A 128 -14.10 1.89 8.40
CA LEU A 128 -13.55 1.78 7.04
C LEU A 128 -13.12 3.15 6.49
N GLU A 129 -13.92 4.21 6.68
CA GLU A 129 -13.57 5.57 6.23
C GLU A 129 -12.33 6.12 6.95
N THR A 130 -12.24 5.88 8.26
CA THR A 130 -11.05 6.25 9.05
C THR A 130 -9.81 5.52 8.52
N LEU A 131 -9.93 4.22 8.25
CA LEU A 131 -8.82 3.42 7.72
C LEU A 131 -8.43 3.85 6.30
N ALA A 132 -9.40 4.15 5.43
CA ALA A 132 -9.14 4.69 4.10
C ALA A 132 -8.40 6.02 4.17
N THR A 133 -8.78 6.90 5.10
CA THR A 133 -8.10 8.18 5.33
C THR A 133 -6.67 7.97 5.83
N MET A 134 -6.45 7.04 6.77
CA MET A 134 -5.11 6.69 7.25
C MET A 134 -4.24 6.09 6.14
N ARG A 135 -4.80 5.20 5.31
CA ARG A 135 -4.10 4.61 4.16
C ARG A 135 -3.76 5.65 3.11
N LEU A 136 -4.68 6.56 2.80
CA LEU A 136 -4.41 7.67 1.89
C LEU A 136 -3.28 8.55 2.44
N SER A 137 -3.33 8.88 3.74
CA SER A 137 -2.26 9.62 4.40
C SER A 137 -0.92 8.91 4.28
N ARG A 138 -0.87 7.59 4.50
CA ARG A 138 0.35 6.79 4.32
C ARG A 138 0.87 6.78 2.89
N ILE A 139 -0.02 6.69 1.90
CA ILE A 139 0.34 6.73 0.48
C ILE A 139 0.92 8.12 0.12
N MET A 140 0.34 9.20 0.65
CA MET A 140 0.72 10.57 0.32
C MET A 140 1.96 11.04 1.07
N PHE A 141 2.16 10.59 2.32
CA PHE A 141 3.14 11.15 3.24
C PHE A 141 4.11 10.13 3.85
N GLY A 142 3.97 8.83 3.55
CA GLY A 142 4.73 7.76 4.20
C GLY A 142 4.09 7.28 5.51
N ASP A 143 4.60 6.18 6.08
CA ASP A 143 4.17 5.72 7.41
C ASP A 143 4.77 6.65 8.48
N PRO A 144 3.99 7.26 9.38
CA PRO A 144 4.54 8.11 10.44
C PRO A 144 5.49 7.39 11.40
N ASP A 145 5.37 6.05 11.49
CA ASP A 145 6.24 5.20 12.32
C ASP A 145 7.49 4.70 11.57
N ASP A 146 7.51 4.80 10.24
CA ASP A 146 8.77 4.77 9.51
C ASP A 146 9.46 6.08 9.87
N GLU A 147 10.47 6.04 10.74
CA GLU A 147 11.39 7.16 10.97
C GLU A 147 11.70 7.73 9.59
N PRO A 148 11.29 8.96 9.26
CA PRO A 148 10.88 9.37 7.91
C PRO A 148 11.99 9.14 6.90
N ALA A 149 12.10 7.90 6.38
CA ALA A 149 13.36 7.22 6.06
C ALA A 149 14.52 8.20 5.95
N GLN A 150 15.02 8.71 7.11
CA GLN A 150 15.58 10.06 7.27
C GLN A 150 16.12 10.50 5.93
N LEU A 151 15.30 11.18 5.11
CA LEU A 151 15.58 11.29 3.68
C LEU A 151 16.94 11.96 3.64
N LYS A 152 18.00 11.15 3.49
CA LYS A 152 19.38 11.60 3.56
C LYS A 152 19.45 12.34 2.28
N SER A 153 19.06 13.61 2.34
CA SER A 153 18.98 14.49 1.21
C SER A 153 20.41 14.45 0.71
N PRO A 154 20.67 13.69 -0.36
CA PRO A 154 22.03 13.36 -0.68
C PRO A 154 22.70 14.70 -0.93
N ASP A 155 23.85 14.92 -0.29
CA ASP A 155 24.60 16.13 -0.54
C ASP A 155 24.72 16.34 -2.05
N CYS A 156 24.63 17.59 -2.49
CA CYS A 156 24.66 17.95 -3.90
C CYS A 156 25.82 17.19 -4.57
N PRO A 157 25.55 16.38 -5.62
CA PRO A 157 26.55 15.50 -6.22
C PRO A 157 27.72 16.29 -6.83
N ALA A 158 27.53 17.59 -7.09
CA ALA A 158 28.54 18.48 -7.65
C ALA A 158 29.43 19.12 -6.57
N CYS A 159 28.89 19.52 -5.42
CA CYS A 159 29.62 20.35 -4.44
C CYS A 159 29.63 19.81 -3.00
N GLY A 160 28.96 18.69 -2.72
CA GLY A 160 28.93 18.06 -1.40
C GLY A 160 28.18 18.85 -0.31
N HIS A 161 27.43 19.89 -0.67
CA HIS A 161 26.62 20.66 0.28
C HIS A 161 25.18 20.12 0.34
N PRO A 162 24.52 20.17 1.51
CA PRO A 162 23.12 19.78 1.61
C PRO A 162 22.24 20.69 0.74
N PRO A 163 21.13 20.17 0.18
CA PRO A 163 20.19 21.00 -0.56
C PRO A 163 19.54 22.06 0.34
N LYS A 164 19.27 23.23 -0.24
CA LYS A 164 18.57 24.33 0.44
C LYS A 164 17.06 24.17 0.37
N LEU A 165 16.57 23.44 -0.62
CA LEU A 165 15.16 23.12 -0.80
C LEU A 165 15.03 21.74 -1.40
N LEU A 166 14.16 20.92 -0.81
CA LEU A 166 13.73 19.63 -1.35
C LEU A 166 12.26 19.75 -1.73
N VAL A 167 11.95 19.53 -3.01
CA VAL A 167 10.59 19.55 -3.55
C VAL A 167 10.26 18.12 -3.96
N SER A 168 9.68 17.36 -3.02
CA SER A 168 9.37 15.92 -3.14
C SER A 168 10.62 15.01 -3.22
N SER A 169 10.40 13.70 -3.43
CA SER A 169 11.46 12.71 -3.65
C SER A 169 12.16 12.83 -5.01
N ALA A 170 11.66 13.68 -5.92
CA ALA A 170 12.13 13.77 -7.29
C ALA A 170 12.99 15.01 -7.61
N GLN A 171 13.04 16.03 -6.76
CA GLN A 171 13.76 17.27 -7.07
C GLN A 171 14.35 17.94 -5.82
N ALA A 172 15.65 18.22 -5.86
CA ALA A 172 16.39 18.97 -4.86
C ALA A 172 17.14 20.15 -5.50
N PHE A 173 17.28 21.25 -4.78
CA PHE A 173 17.97 22.47 -5.22
C PHE A 173 19.25 22.69 -4.42
N CYS A 174 20.36 22.98 -5.11
CA CYS A 174 21.63 23.18 -4.44
C CYS A 174 21.60 24.49 -3.65
N GLY A 175 22.08 24.45 -2.41
CA GLY A 175 22.14 25.63 -1.55
C GLY A 175 23.37 26.50 -1.73
N ASN A 176 24.33 26.06 -2.53
CA ASN A 176 25.55 26.79 -2.80
C ASN A 176 25.38 27.63 -4.09
N ASP A 177 25.39 28.95 -3.94
CA ASP A 177 25.22 29.92 -5.04
C ASP A 177 26.36 29.83 -6.08
N GLU A 178 27.49 29.20 -5.72
CA GLU A 178 28.63 28.94 -6.62
C GLU A 178 28.53 27.58 -7.35
N CYS A 179 27.49 26.80 -7.09
CA CYS A 179 27.32 25.47 -7.67
C CYS A 179 26.43 25.51 -8.92
N ASN A 180 26.94 25.00 -10.04
CA ASN A 180 26.21 24.96 -11.32
C ASN A 180 25.04 23.95 -11.35
N ALA A 181 24.85 23.17 -10.29
CA ALA A 181 23.71 22.25 -10.17
C ALA A 181 22.48 23.02 -9.66
N PHE A 182 21.66 23.53 -10.58
CA PHE A 182 20.42 24.24 -10.21
C PHE A 182 19.41 23.30 -9.52
N CYS A 183 19.26 22.08 -10.04
CA CYS A 183 18.48 21.02 -9.41
C CYS A 183 18.97 19.62 -9.80
N TRP A 184 18.68 18.61 -8.96
CA TRP A 184 18.91 17.20 -9.27
C TRP A 184 17.80 16.32 -8.70
N ASN A 185 17.68 15.09 -9.21
CA ASN A 185 16.77 14.09 -8.68
C ASN A 185 17.50 13.20 -7.64
N PRO A 186 17.15 13.27 -6.35
CA PRO A 186 17.84 12.50 -5.31
C PRO A 186 17.57 10.99 -5.40
N SER A 187 16.57 10.56 -6.19
CA SER A 187 16.30 9.14 -6.46
C SER A 187 17.15 8.54 -7.60
N GLU A 188 17.84 9.37 -8.38
CA GLU A 188 18.72 8.91 -9.45
C GLU A 188 20.10 8.54 -8.92
N THR A 189 20.70 7.50 -9.49
CA THR A 189 22.08 7.11 -9.16
C THR A 189 23.07 8.20 -9.64
N PRO A 190 24.18 8.46 -8.92
CA PRO A 190 25.10 9.56 -9.23
C PRO A 190 25.66 9.58 -10.68
N GLY A 191 25.66 8.43 -11.36
CA GLY A 191 26.05 8.32 -12.77
C GLY A 191 25.03 8.90 -13.76
N HIS A 192 23.75 8.97 -13.39
CA HIS A 192 22.65 9.45 -14.25
C HIS A 192 22.33 10.95 -14.05
N GLN A 193 22.70 11.53 -12.91
CA GLN A 193 22.43 12.93 -12.57
C GLN A 193 23.17 13.97 -13.45
N ARG A 194 24.06 13.53 -14.36
CA ARG A 194 24.91 14.43 -15.18
C ARG A 194 24.22 15.06 -16.40
N ALA A 195 22.95 14.79 -16.68
CA ALA A 195 22.34 15.14 -17.97
C ALA A 195 21.55 16.46 -18.03
N HIS A 196 21.32 17.16 -16.90
CA HIS A 196 20.54 18.41 -16.88
C HIS A 196 21.35 19.65 -16.49
N GLN A 197 22.65 19.68 -16.80
CA GLN A 197 23.36 20.95 -16.91
C GLN A 197 22.89 21.64 -18.20
N THR A 198 21.81 22.41 -18.12
CA THR A 198 21.51 23.40 -19.16
C THR A 198 22.68 24.37 -19.22
N HIS A 199 23.61 24.10 -20.15
CA HIS A 199 24.53 25.09 -20.69
C HIS A 199 23.70 26.14 -21.43
N THR A 200 22.99 26.99 -20.69
CA THR A 200 22.62 28.30 -21.19
C THR A 200 23.88 29.13 -21.12
N THR A 201 24.78 28.87 -22.07
CA THR A 201 25.86 29.81 -22.38
C THR A 201 25.13 31.05 -22.87
N LEU A 202 24.94 32.04 -21.98
CA LEU A 202 24.59 33.39 -22.38
C LEU A 202 25.76 33.84 -23.25
N THR A 203 25.61 33.65 -24.56
CA THR A 203 26.53 34.21 -25.54
C THR A 203 26.48 35.71 -25.34
N ASP A 204 27.58 36.26 -24.82
CA ASP A 204 27.83 37.69 -24.74
C ASP A 204 27.47 38.30 -26.10
N THR A 205 26.43 39.13 -26.11
CA THR A 205 26.10 39.92 -27.29
C THR A 205 27.25 40.90 -27.47
N PRO A 206 28.06 40.83 -28.55
CA PRO A 206 29.18 41.75 -28.71
C PRO A 206 28.64 43.17 -28.82
N THR A 207 29.11 44.03 -27.93
CA THR A 207 28.84 45.48 -27.96
C THR A 207 29.26 46.03 -29.32
N PRO A 208 28.36 46.66 -30.10
CA PRO A 208 28.75 47.26 -31.38
C PRO A 208 29.74 48.38 -31.10
N THR A 209 30.92 48.28 -31.69
CA THR A 209 31.94 49.33 -31.67
C THR A 209 31.53 50.38 -32.70
N THR A 210 31.05 51.54 -32.23
CA THR A 210 30.78 52.68 -33.11
C THR A 210 32.11 53.37 -33.41
N GLU A 211 32.66 53.15 -34.61
CA GLU A 211 33.65 54.05 -35.21
C GLU A 211 32.93 55.22 -35.89
N GLN A 212 33.18 56.42 -35.36
CA GLN A 212 33.33 57.75 -36.00
C GLN A 212 32.79 58.88 -35.13
#